data_AF-A0A1F9Q640-F1
#
_entry.id   AF-A0A1F9Q640-F1
#
_cell.length_a   1.000
_cell.length_b   1.000
_cell.length_c   1.000
_cell.angle_alpha   90.00
_cell.angle_beta   90.00
_cell.angle_gamma   90.00
#
_symmetry.space_group_name_H-M   'P 1'
#
loop_
_entity.id
_entity.type
_entity.pdbx_description
1 polymer ?
#
loop_
_entity_poly.entity_id
_entity_poly.type
_entity_poly.pdbx_seq_one_letter_code
_entity_poly.pdbx_strand_id
1 'polypeptide(L)'
;MKRKQATATAEVSDPSFGQLDQMDEAVPRPAEVSKNTLIKNGAVVETWAVSLQEIYDNNDLRLDASHYDRQTAAALKQLSKSPYPLRALSAMATINLPSQFVRIWAKDKEHGIPYVNASDLMGLTGIGIFSGSARYLSRQTETDVDALIIREGWLLMTCSGTIGRIFYVPQRLDGWVATHDLIRIIPNKDVPVGFLHAYLSSPVAQQQIAGHTHGGQIDHITHHQIGGVVMPDMPKEKKQAIHIRTMKALDLREKAIAALAEIAEDVKA
;
A
#
# COMPACT_ATOMS: atom_id res chain seq x y z
N MET A 1 48.68 -66.42 -23.61
CA MET A 1 48.24 -66.28 -22.20
C MET A 1 46.79 -65.81 -22.18
N LYS A 2 45.94 -66.50 -21.40
CA LYS A 2 44.66 -66.09 -20.74
C LYS A 2 44.28 -64.60 -20.91
N ARG A 3 43.04 -64.14 -21.19
CA ARG A 3 41.70 -64.54 -20.72
C ARG A 3 40.59 -63.86 -21.56
N LYS A 4 39.42 -64.49 -21.61
CA LYS A 4 38.11 -64.07 -22.13
C LYS A 4 37.52 -62.87 -21.39
N GLN A 5 36.67 -62.06 -22.03
CA GLN A 5 35.21 -62.04 -21.76
C GLN A 5 34.44 -61.13 -22.73
N ALA A 6 33.20 -61.54 -23.01
CA ALA A 6 32.24 -60.99 -23.95
C ALA A 6 31.12 -60.25 -23.21
N THR A 7 30.43 -59.31 -23.87
CA THR A 7 29.02 -58.90 -23.66
C THR A 7 28.70 -57.81 -24.69
N ALA A 8 27.82 -58.00 -25.67
CA ALA A 8 26.35 -58.17 -25.67
C ALA A 8 25.66 -56.85 -26.10
N THR A 9 25.05 -56.90 -27.28
CA THR A 9 24.12 -55.94 -27.88
C THR A 9 22.82 -55.84 -27.08
N ALA A 10 22.27 -54.64 -26.96
CA ALA A 10 20.86 -54.44 -26.59
C ALA A 10 20.30 -53.18 -27.25
N GLU A 11 19.10 -53.36 -27.79
CA GLU A 11 18.35 -52.50 -28.69
C GLU A 11 17.66 -51.31 -28.00
N VAL A 12 17.30 -50.34 -28.84
CA VAL A 12 16.44 -49.19 -28.57
C VAL A 12 15.05 -49.64 -28.12
N SER A 13 14.54 -49.07 -27.04
CA SER A 13 13.09 -49.08 -26.74
C SER A 13 12.66 -47.74 -26.15
N ASP A 14 11.74 -47.10 -26.87
CA ASP A 14 10.88 -45.99 -26.48
C ASP A 14 9.85 -46.48 -25.44
N PRO A 15 9.45 -45.65 -24.47
CA PRO A 15 8.09 -45.72 -23.99
C PRO A 15 7.41 -44.34 -23.98
N SER A 16 6.60 -44.14 -25.02
CA SER A 16 5.21 -43.67 -24.94
C SER A 16 4.92 -42.45 -24.06
N PHE A 17 4.66 -41.32 -24.71
CA PHE A 17 3.83 -40.24 -24.19
C PHE A 17 2.47 -40.79 -23.74
N GLY A 18 2.25 -40.84 -22.43
CA GLY A 18 0.94 -41.09 -21.85
C GLY A 18 0.02 -39.88 -22.05
N GLN A 19 -1.11 -40.09 -22.72
CA GLN A 19 -2.22 -39.14 -22.81
C GLN A 19 -2.74 -38.82 -21.39
N LEU A 20 -2.65 -37.55 -20.97
CA LEU A 20 -3.39 -37.02 -19.82
C LEU A 20 -4.76 -36.54 -20.32
N ASP A 21 -5.64 -37.50 -20.59
CA ASP A 21 -7.07 -37.23 -20.68
C ASP A 21 -7.71 -37.58 -19.32
N GLN A 22 -8.50 -36.64 -18.82
CA GLN A 22 -9.44 -36.77 -17.68
C GLN A 22 -8.82 -36.83 -16.28
N MET A 23 -8.61 -35.66 -15.67
CA MET A 23 -8.66 -35.49 -14.21
C MET A 23 -9.75 -34.47 -13.87
N ASP A 24 -11.01 -34.89 -14.05
CA ASP A 24 -12.18 -34.24 -13.48
C ASP A 24 -12.53 -34.96 -12.16
N GLU A 25 -11.54 -35.12 -11.28
CA GLU A 25 -11.72 -35.77 -9.99
C GLU A 25 -12.00 -34.71 -8.91
N ALA A 26 -13.25 -34.68 -8.46
CA ALA A 26 -13.73 -33.84 -7.38
C ALA A 26 -12.87 -34.03 -6.12
N VAL A 27 -12.25 -32.94 -5.67
CA VAL A 27 -11.53 -32.87 -4.40
C VAL A 27 -12.48 -33.30 -3.26
N PRO A 28 -12.12 -34.29 -2.43
CA PRO A 28 -13.01 -34.77 -1.37
C PRO A 28 -13.24 -33.68 -0.32
N ARG A 29 -14.51 -33.45 0.02
CA ARG A 29 -14.92 -32.55 1.11
C ARG A 29 -14.44 -33.10 2.46
N PRO A 30 -13.87 -32.27 3.36
CA PRO A 30 -13.51 -32.73 4.70
C PRO A 30 -14.74 -33.26 5.46
N ALA A 31 -14.54 -34.34 6.20
CA ALA A 31 -15.55 -35.03 7.00
C ALA A 31 -16.22 -34.10 8.03
N GLU A 32 -17.48 -34.41 8.36
CA GLU A 32 -18.34 -33.64 9.26
C GLU A 32 -17.66 -33.27 10.58
N VAL A 33 -17.62 -31.96 10.86
CA VAL A 33 -17.12 -31.38 12.10
C VAL A 33 -18.11 -31.67 13.23
N SER A 34 -17.66 -32.39 14.27
CA SER A 34 -18.39 -32.58 15.52
C SER A 34 -18.87 -31.23 16.08
N LYS A 35 -20.19 -31.08 16.28
CA LYS A 35 -20.82 -29.83 16.74
C LYS A 35 -20.44 -29.55 18.20
N ASN A 36 -19.42 -28.73 18.40
CA ASN A 36 -19.09 -28.17 19.70
C ASN A 36 -20.08 -27.03 20.04
N THR A 37 -20.94 -27.24 21.03
CA THR A 37 -22.10 -26.38 21.39
C THR A 37 -21.75 -25.00 21.94
N LEU A 38 -20.46 -24.66 22.07
CA LEU A 38 -19.95 -23.35 22.49
C LEU A 38 -19.58 -22.43 21.31
N ILE A 39 -19.56 -22.95 20.07
CA ILE A 39 -19.13 -22.20 18.89
C ILE A 39 -20.37 -21.83 18.07
N LYS A 40 -20.73 -20.54 18.02
CA LYS A 40 -21.92 -20.08 17.28
C LYS A 40 -21.81 -20.21 15.77
N ASN A 41 -20.59 -20.23 15.23
CA ASN A 41 -20.28 -20.52 13.83
C ASN A 41 -18.82 -20.97 13.79
N GLY A 42 -18.54 -22.19 13.29
CA GLY A 42 -17.16 -22.54 12.93
C GLY A 42 -16.65 -21.50 11.92
N ALA A 43 -15.37 -21.13 12.00
CA ALA A 43 -14.79 -20.21 11.02
C ALA A 43 -14.96 -20.84 9.63
N VAL A 44 -15.82 -20.24 8.79
CA VAL A 44 -15.91 -20.62 7.38
C VAL A 44 -14.68 -20.01 6.71
N VAL A 45 -13.72 -20.87 6.37
CA VAL A 45 -12.56 -20.46 5.59
C VAL A 45 -13.00 -20.42 4.12
N GLU A 46 -13.07 -19.23 3.55
CA GLU A 46 -13.29 -19.09 2.12
C GLU A 46 -12.07 -19.57 1.34
N THR A 47 -12.28 -20.40 0.33
CA THR A 47 -11.21 -20.90 -0.55
C THR A 47 -11.52 -20.58 -2.01
N TRP A 48 -10.47 -20.48 -2.81
CA TRP A 48 -10.57 -20.27 -4.25
C TRP A 48 -9.38 -20.85 -5.00
N ALA A 49 -9.59 -21.04 -6.30
CA ALA A 49 -8.55 -21.45 -7.23
C ALA A 49 -8.24 -20.27 -8.16
N VAL A 50 -6.96 -20.18 -8.54
CA VAL A 50 -6.44 -19.26 -9.56
C VAL A 50 -6.00 -20.13 -10.73
N SER A 51 -6.36 -19.75 -11.95
CA SER A 51 -5.95 -20.53 -13.12
C SER A 51 -4.46 -20.33 -13.40
N LEU A 52 -3.79 -21.34 -13.94
CA LEU A 52 -2.38 -21.20 -14.33
C LEU A 52 -2.19 -20.12 -15.41
N GLN A 53 -3.18 -19.93 -16.28
CA GLN A 53 -3.17 -18.87 -17.29
C GLN A 53 -3.16 -17.48 -16.66
N GLU A 54 -3.95 -17.25 -15.61
CA GLU A 54 -4.00 -15.97 -14.88
C GLU A 54 -2.64 -15.64 -14.22
N ILE A 55 -1.88 -16.66 -13.82
CA ILE A 55 -0.51 -16.49 -13.33
C ILE A 55 0.44 -16.08 -14.46
N TYR A 56 0.33 -16.71 -15.64
CA TYR A 56 1.18 -16.41 -16.79
C TYR A 56 0.86 -15.06 -17.46
N ASP A 57 -0.40 -14.64 -17.43
CA ASP A 57 -0.86 -13.37 -18.00
C ASP A 57 -0.44 -12.17 -17.15
N ASN A 58 0.02 -12.42 -15.92
CA ASN A 58 0.58 -11.41 -15.04
C ASN A 58 2.05 -11.14 -15.38
N ASN A 59 2.37 -9.88 -15.71
CA ASN A 59 3.71 -9.44 -16.09
C ASN A 59 4.81 -9.77 -15.05
N ASP A 60 4.44 -9.86 -13.77
CA ASP A 60 5.39 -10.09 -12.68
C ASP A 60 5.50 -11.57 -12.27
N LEU A 61 4.71 -12.48 -12.86
CA LEU A 61 4.64 -13.92 -12.54
C LEU A 61 4.56 -14.19 -11.01
N ARG A 62 3.84 -13.32 -10.28
CA ARG A 62 3.71 -13.40 -8.82
C ARG A 62 2.96 -14.67 -8.40
N LEU A 63 3.30 -15.20 -7.24
CA LEU A 63 2.68 -16.40 -6.65
C LEU A 63 2.18 -16.18 -5.21
N ASP A 64 2.21 -14.95 -4.72
CA ASP A 64 1.75 -14.63 -3.36
C ASP A 64 0.22 -14.48 -3.28
N ALA A 65 -0.35 -14.91 -2.15
CA ALA A 65 -1.79 -14.98 -1.95
C ALA A 65 -2.48 -13.60 -1.93
N SER A 66 -1.81 -12.57 -1.40
CA SER A 66 -2.33 -11.21 -1.37
C SER A 66 -2.59 -10.66 -2.77
N HIS A 67 -1.73 -11.00 -3.74
CA HIS A 67 -1.92 -10.60 -5.12
C HIS A 67 -3.19 -11.16 -5.76
N TYR A 68 -3.50 -12.43 -5.49
CA TYR A 68 -4.68 -13.11 -6.04
C TYR A 68 -5.91 -13.03 -5.13
N ASP A 69 -5.93 -12.04 -4.22
CA ASP A 69 -7.07 -11.84 -3.34
C ASP A 69 -8.35 -11.50 -4.13
N ARG A 70 -9.43 -12.21 -3.81
CA ARG A 70 -10.73 -12.03 -4.50
C ARG A 70 -11.29 -10.62 -4.32
N GLN A 71 -11.01 -9.95 -3.20
CA GLN A 71 -11.49 -8.59 -2.96
C GLN A 71 -10.79 -7.61 -3.91
N THR A 72 -9.49 -7.81 -4.17
CA THR A 72 -8.75 -7.07 -5.19
C THR A 72 -9.37 -7.26 -6.58
N ALA A 73 -9.61 -8.51 -6.99
CA ALA A 73 -10.23 -8.81 -8.28
C ALA A 73 -11.65 -8.22 -8.40
N ALA A 74 -12.45 -8.31 -7.33
CA ALA A 74 -13.79 -7.72 -7.27
C ALA A 74 -13.76 -6.19 -7.36
N ALA A 75 -12.80 -5.54 -6.68
CA ALA A 75 -12.61 -4.09 -6.72
C ALA A 75 -12.23 -3.63 -8.13
N LEU A 76 -11.32 -4.32 -8.81
CA LEU A 76 -10.95 -4.04 -10.20
C LEU A 76 -12.13 -4.26 -11.17
N LYS A 77 -12.92 -5.32 -10.97
CA LYS A 77 -14.15 -5.57 -11.74
C LYS A 77 -15.24 -4.52 -11.49
N GLN A 78 -15.33 -3.98 -10.27
CA GLN A 78 -16.22 -2.86 -10.00
C GLN A 78 -15.73 -1.59 -10.69
N LEU A 79 -14.41 -1.36 -10.66
CA LEU A 79 -13.79 -0.20 -11.28
C LEU A 79 -13.91 -0.21 -12.80
N SER A 80 -13.81 -1.37 -13.44
CA SER A 80 -13.97 -1.52 -14.90
C SER A 80 -15.39 -1.23 -15.40
N LYS A 81 -16.40 -1.21 -14.52
CA LYS A 81 -17.77 -0.76 -14.84
C LYS A 81 -17.93 0.75 -14.85
N SER A 82 -16.88 1.50 -14.49
CA SER A 82 -16.87 2.96 -14.56
C SER A 82 -17.15 3.43 -16.00
N PRO A 83 -17.96 4.48 -16.21
CA PRO A 83 -18.15 5.07 -17.53
C PRO A 83 -16.93 5.89 -18.01
N TYR A 84 -15.87 5.97 -17.19
CA TYR A 84 -14.65 6.71 -17.47
C TYR A 84 -13.49 5.77 -17.72
N PRO A 85 -12.57 6.11 -18.64
CA PRO A 85 -11.35 5.34 -18.85
C PRO A 85 -10.53 5.30 -17.56
N LEU A 86 -9.82 4.20 -17.35
CA LEU A 86 -8.97 4.04 -16.18
C LEU A 86 -7.57 4.56 -16.48
N ARG A 87 -6.96 5.18 -15.46
CA ARG A 87 -5.62 5.74 -15.54
C ARG A 87 -4.84 5.44 -14.27
N ALA A 88 -3.57 5.09 -14.44
CA ALA A 88 -2.67 4.78 -13.33
C ALA A 88 -2.33 6.04 -12.51
N LEU A 89 -2.07 5.87 -11.21
CA LEU A 89 -1.68 6.94 -10.30
C LEU A 89 -0.39 7.63 -10.76
N SER A 90 0.56 6.87 -11.30
CA SER A 90 1.83 7.39 -11.85
C SER A 90 1.63 8.41 -12.98
N ALA A 91 0.50 8.37 -13.68
CA ALA A 91 0.18 9.34 -14.73
C ALA A 91 -0.44 10.65 -14.18
N MET A 92 -0.79 10.68 -12.89
CA MET A 92 -1.46 11.79 -12.20
C MET A 92 -0.61 12.43 -11.11
N ALA A 93 0.40 11.71 -10.61
CA ALA A 93 1.26 12.16 -9.54
C ALA A 93 2.67 11.57 -9.69
N THR A 94 3.66 12.32 -9.20
CA THR A 94 5.00 11.77 -8.94
C THR A 94 4.98 11.02 -7.62
N ILE A 95 5.56 9.82 -7.61
CA ILE A 95 5.53 8.91 -6.46
C ILE A 95 6.96 8.60 -6.07
N ASN A 96 7.32 8.94 -4.83
CA ASN A 96 8.69 8.81 -4.35
C ASN A 96 8.74 8.12 -2.99
N LEU A 97 9.68 7.20 -2.82
CA LEU A 97 10.01 6.58 -1.55
C LEU A 97 11.52 6.74 -1.30
N PRO A 98 11.93 7.59 -0.34
CA PRO A 98 13.35 7.78 -0.04
C PRO A 98 14.03 6.50 0.46
N SER A 99 15.33 6.41 0.24
CA SER A 99 16.16 5.29 0.71
C SER A 99 16.32 5.32 2.24
N GLN A 100 16.66 4.16 2.81
CA GLN A 100 16.95 4.05 4.24
C GLN A 100 18.22 4.81 4.60
N PHE A 101 18.25 5.38 5.80
CA PHE A 101 19.40 6.11 6.34
C PHE A 101 19.43 6.04 7.87
N VAL A 102 20.61 6.26 8.44
CA VAL A 102 20.81 6.35 9.89
C VAL A 102 20.53 7.79 10.32
N ARG A 103 19.65 7.98 11.32
CA ARG A 103 19.23 9.30 11.78
C ARG A 103 20.19 9.82 12.83
N ILE A 104 20.65 11.06 12.67
CA ILE A 104 21.33 11.81 13.73
C ILE A 104 20.31 12.78 14.33
N TRP A 105 20.04 12.64 15.62
CA TRP A 105 19.03 13.46 16.29
C TRP A 105 19.66 14.75 16.82
N ALA A 106 19.01 15.87 16.52
CA ALA A 106 19.31 17.15 17.14
C ALA A 106 18.60 17.28 18.49
N LYS A 107 19.14 18.12 19.38
CA LYS A 107 18.59 18.36 20.72
C LYS A 107 17.23 19.06 20.66
N ASP A 108 17.08 20.01 19.75
CA ASP A 108 15.92 20.89 19.64
C ASP A 108 15.78 21.45 18.20
N LYS A 109 14.79 22.31 18.01
CA LYS A 109 14.46 22.95 16.73
C LYS A 109 15.53 23.94 16.24
N GLU A 110 16.37 24.47 17.12
CA GLU A 110 17.46 25.39 16.71
C GLU A 110 18.58 24.61 16.02
N HIS A 111 18.76 23.34 16.41
CA HIS A 111 19.84 22.47 15.92
C HIS A 111 19.38 21.45 14.86
N GLY A 112 18.09 21.38 14.52
CA GLY A 112 17.58 20.41 13.56
C GLY A 112 16.18 20.73 13.01
N ILE A 113 15.74 19.91 12.05
CA ILE A 113 14.45 20.09 11.37
C ILE A 113 13.40 19.18 12.03
N PRO A 114 12.19 19.66 12.36
CA PRO A 114 11.14 18.82 12.94
C PRO A 114 10.92 17.53 12.13
N TYR A 115 10.83 16.41 12.81
CA TYR A 115 10.75 15.07 12.22
C TYR A 115 9.46 14.35 12.60
N VAL A 116 8.82 13.69 11.63
CA VAL A 116 7.62 12.86 11.84
C VAL A 116 7.77 11.46 11.24
N ASN A 117 7.30 10.45 11.98
CA ASN A 117 7.04 9.11 11.44
C ASN A 117 5.53 8.87 11.25
N ALA A 118 5.15 7.67 10.82
CA ALA A 118 3.74 7.30 10.61
C ALA A 118 2.87 7.45 11.88
N SER A 119 3.37 7.05 13.05
CA SER A 119 2.63 7.18 14.32
C SER A 119 2.44 8.65 14.70
N ASP A 120 3.47 9.47 14.53
CA ASP A 120 3.37 10.92 14.75
C ASP A 120 2.35 11.54 13.80
N LEU A 121 2.33 11.16 12.52
CA LEU A 121 1.31 11.63 11.57
C LEU A 121 -0.10 11.23 11.98
N MET A 122 -0.31 10.00 12.46
CA MET A 122 -1.63 9.59 12.97
C MET A 122 -2.09 10.47 14.14
N GLY A 123 -1.21 10.76 15.10
CA GLY A 123 -1.52 11.67 16.20
C GLY A 123 -1.77 13.11 15.72
N LEU A 124 -0.83 13.67 14.96
CA LEU A 124 -0.83 15.07 14.53
C LEU A 124 -1.97 15.43 13.58
N THR A 125 -2.39 14.48 12.74
CA THR A 125 -3.50 14.68 11.78
C THR A 125 -4.85 14.21 12.33
N GLY A 126 -4.86 13.33 13.33
CA GLY A 126 -6.09 12.85 13.97
C GLY A 126 -6.56 13.75 15.09
N ILE A 127 -5.69 13.97 16.08
CA ILE A 127 -6.03 14.65 17.35
C ILE A 127 -5.09 15.84 17.66
N GLY A 128 -4.16 16.18 16.77
CA GLY A 128 -3.33 17.37 16.88
C GLY A 128 -2.07 17.25 17.75
N ILE A 129 -1.80 16.07 18.31
CA ILE A 129 -0.65 15.83 19.20
C ILE A 129 0.27 14.75 18.66
N PHE A 130 1.55 14.80 19.00
CA PHE A 130 2.47 13.71 18.67
C PHE A 130 2.09 12.42 19.39
N SER A 131 2.37 11.28 18.77
CA SER A 131 2.25 9.97 19.45
C SER A 131 3.35 9.76 20.49
N GLY A 132 4.45 10.52 20.41
CA GLY A 132 5.55 10.52 21.38
C GLY A 132 6.12 11.92 21.54
N SER A 133 7.39 12.01 21.93
CA SER A 133 8.08 13.31 22.03
C SER A 133 8.41 13.87 20.64
N ALA A 134 8.36 15.19 20.50
CA ALA A 134 8.84 15.87 19.29
C ALA A 134 10.33 15.55 19.05
N ARG A 135 10.69 15.29 17.80
CA ARG A 135 12.05 14.94 17.38
C ARG A 135 12.52 15.88 16.28
N TYR A 136 13.84 16.05 16.19
CA TYR A 136 14.48 16.94 15.22
C TYR A 136 15.60 16.19 14.52
N LEU A 137 15.57 16.14 13.18
CA LEU A 137 16.65 15.57 12.39
C LEU A 137 17.78 16.59 12.26
N SER A 138 19.00 16.19 12.64
CA SER A 138 20.19 17.01 12.45
C SER A 138 20.53 17.14 10.96
N ARG A 139 20.96 18.33 10.54
CA ARG A 139 21.48 18.57 9.18
C ARG A 139 22.79 17.84 8.90
N GLN A 140 23.43 17.29 9.93
CA GLN A 140 24.63 16.44 9.79
C GLN A 140 24.28 15.00 9.40
N THR A 141 23.00 14.64 9.35
CA THR A 141 22.57 13.31 8.89
C THR A 141 23.06 13.09 7.46
N GLU A 142 23.79 12.00 7.23
CA GLU A 142 24.35 11.64 5.92
C GLU A 142 23.26 11.13 4.96
N THR A 143 22.43 12.05 4.47
CA THR A 143 21.34 11.77 3.52
C THR A 143 20.95 13.03 2.77
N ASP A 144 20.19 12.88 1.69
CA ASP A 144 19.53 14.01 1.04
C ASP A 144 18.34 14.47 1.90
N VAL A 145 18.61 15.38 2.83
CA VAL A 145 17.60 15.94 3.74
C VAL A 145 16.49 16.65 2.97
N ASP A 146 16.81 17.30 1.85
CA ASP A 146 15.82 18.05 1.06
C ASP A 146 14.80 17.11 0.41
N ALA A 147 15.23 15.92 -0.03
CA ALA A 147 14.32 14.87 -0.50
C ALA A 147 13.38 14.33 0.59
N LEU A 148 13.72 14.51 1.87
CA LEU A 148 12.88 14.09 2.98
C LEU A 148 11.87 15.16 3.41
N ILE A 149 12.11 16.43 3.07
CA ILE A 149 11.24 17.54 3.44
C ILE A 149 9.89 17.40 2.74
N ILE A 150 8.82 17.46 3.53
CA ILE A 150 7.43 17.43 3.03
C ILE A 150 6.91 18.84 2.81
N ARG A 151 6.02 18.98 1.83
CA ARG A 151 5.41 20.25 1.47
C ARG A 151 3.90 20.21 1.58
N GLU A 152 3.31 21.35 1.89
CA GLU A 152 1.87 21.54 1.83
C GLU A 152 1.31 21.06 0.49
N GLY A 153 0.15 20.40 0.51
CA GLY A 153 -0.48 19.90 -0.71
C GLY A 153 0.03 18.52 -1.17
N TRP A 154 1.04 17.95 -0.50
CA TRP A 154 1.46 16.58 -0.75
C TRP A 154 0.56 15.58 -0.02
N LEU A 155 0.55 14.35 -0.52
CA LEU A 155 0.00 13.20 0.20
C LEU A 155 1.15 12.30 0.66
N LEU A 156 1.04 11.79 1.87
CA LEU A 156 1.92 10.78 2.43
C LEU A 156 1.14 9.49 2.63
N MET A 157 1.76 8.35 2.35
CA MET A 157 1.14 7.05 2.56
C MET A 157 2.06 6.10 3.32
N THR A 158 1.49 5.36 4.26
CA THR A 158 2.20 4.29 4.96
C THR A 158 2.49 3.11 4.04
N CYS A 159 3.74 2.67 4.05
CA CYS A 159 4.23 1.57 3.23
C CYS A 159 4.77 0.37 4.01
N SER A 160 4.77 0.42 5.35
CA SER A 160 5.20 -0.68 6.22
C SER A 160 4.23 -0.84 7.40
N GLY A 161 4.12 -2.06 7.93
CA GLY A 161 3.28 -2.36 9.09
C GLY A 161 1.79 -2.21 8.76
N THR A 162 1.21 -1.04 9.00
CA THR A 162 -0.13 -0.75 8.46
C THR A 162 -0.01 0.00 7.15
N ILE A 163 -0.29 -0.67 6.04
CA ILE A 163 -0.17 -0.10 4.69
C ILE A 163 -1.44 0.67 4.30
N GLY A 164 -1.27 1.72 3.48
CA GLY A 164 -2.37 2.36 2.76
C GLY A 164 -3.03 3.55 3.45
N ARG A 165 -2.58 3.94 4.67
CA ARG A 165 -3.11 5.15 5.31
C ARG A 165 -2.62 6.39 4.58
N ILE A 166 -3.56 7.22 4.13
CA ILE A 166 -3.30 8.46 3.39
C ILE A 166 -3.37 9.66 4.32
N PHE A 167 -2.34 10.50 4.29
CA PHE A 167 -2.28 11.76 5.03
C PHE A 167 -2.12 12.91 4.03
N TYR A 168 -2.92 13.97 4.20
CA TYR A 168 -2.65 15.26 3.59
C TYR A 168 -1.64 16.03 4.43
N VAL A 169 -0.68 16.71 3.79
CA VAL A 169 0.27 17.60 4.47
C VAL A 169 -0.35 19.02 4.54
N PRO A 170 -0.81 19.47 5.73
CA PRO A 170 -1.31 20.83 5.91
C PRO A 170 -0.17 21.83 6.04
N GLN A 171 -0.47 23.11 5.89
CA GLN A 171 0.47 24.23 6.03
C GLN A 171 1.32 24.15 7.32
N ARG A 172 0.72 23.74 8.45
CA ARG A 172 1.42 23.61 9.75
C ARG A 172 2.59 22.61 9.73
N LEU A 173 2.56 21.63 8.82
CA LEU A 173 3.61 20.61 8.66
C LEU A 173 4.54 20.90 7.47
N ASP A 174 4.35 22.01 6.75
CA ASP A 174 5.23 22.38 5.64
C ASP A 174 6.68 22.58 6.12
N GLY A 175 7.63 22.04 5.36
CA GLY A 175 9.05 22.16 5.66
C GLY A 175 9.57 21.18 6.71
N TRP A 176 8.71 20.30 7.26
CA TRP A 176 9.13 19.25 8.18
C TRP A 176 9.77 18.09 7.43
N VAL A 177 10.55 17.27 8.13
CA VAL A 177 11.10 16.02 7.61
C VAL A 177 10.14 14.88 7.94
N ALA A 178 9.74 14.12 6.93
CA ALA A 178 9.07 12.84 7.15
C ALA A 178 10.05 11.67 7.01
N THR A 179 9.81 10.58 7.75
CA THR A 179 10.60 9.35 7.63
C THR A 179 10.77 8.88 6.17
N HIS A 180 11.85 8.14 5.88
CA HIS A 180 12.02 7.49 4.58
C HIS A 180 10.90 6.49 4.30
N ASP A 181 10.36 5.87 5.34
CA ASP A 181 9.34 4.81 5.29
C ASP A 181 7.91 5.37 5.15
N LEU A 182 7.76 6.35 4.25
CA LEU A 182 6.50 6.94 3.83
C LEU A 182 6.60 7.27 2.33
N ILE A 183 5.64 6.77 1.56
CA ILE A 183 5.52 7.10 0.15
C ILE A 183 4.98 8.53 0.03
N ARG A 184 5.70 9.38 -0.68
CA ARG A 184 5.28 10.74 -1.05
C ARG A 184 4.56 10.66 -2.39
N ILE A 185 3.34 11.14 -2.44
CA ILE A 185 2.50 11.23 -3.64
C ILE A 185 2.28 12.72 -3.91
N ILE A 186 2.94 13.22 -4.95
CA ILE A 186 2.99 14.63 -5.32
C ILE A 186 2.10 14.84 -6.56
N PRO A 187 0.91 15.45 -6.41
CA PRO A 187 0.00 15.66 -7.53
C PRO A 187 0.64 16.48 -8.65
N ASN A 188 0.37 16.13 -9.91
CA ASN A 188 0.73 16.97 -11.04
C ASN A 188 -0.05 18.29 -11.01
N LYS A 189 0.46 19.34 -11.69
CA LYS A 189 -0.06 20.73 -11.65
C LYS A 189 -1.58 20.88 -11.78
N ASP A 190 -2.24 20.03 -12.58
CA ASP A 190 -3.68 20.10 -12.85
C ASP A 190 -4.51 19.00 -12.17
N VAL A 191 -3.91 18.21 -11.30
CA VAL A 191 -4.57 17.12 -10.59
C VAL A 191 -4.97 17.59 -9.18
N PRO A 192 -6.27 17.70 -8.88
CA PRO A 192 -6.70 18.20 -7.57
C PRO A 192 -6.32 17.22 -6.44
N VAL A 193 -5.49 17.68 -5.48
CA VAL A 193 -5.01 16.82 -4.37
C VAL A 193 -6.14 16.19 -3.56
N GLY A 194 -7.17 16.95 -3.19
CA GLY A 194 -8.35 16.44 -2.48
C GLY A 194 -9.11 15.34 -3.25
N PHE A 195 -9.03 15.28 -4.58
CA PHE A 195 -9.56 14.15 -5.36
C PHE A 195 -8.67 12.91 -5.17
N LEU A 196 -7.34 13.04 -5.29
CA LEU A 196 -6.42 11.93 -5.06
C LEU A 196 -6.55 11.39 -3.64
N HIS A 197 -6.62 12.27 -2.64
CA HIS A 197 -6.86 11.88 -1.25
C HIS A 197 -8.14 11.07 -1.12
N ALA A 198 -9.27 11.59 -1.61
CA ALA A 198 -10.56 10.91 -1.51
C ALA A 198 -10.56 9.55 -2.20
N TYR A 199 -9.97 9.47 -3.40
CA TYR A 199 -9.89 8.21 -4.13
C TYR A 199 -9.01 7.21 -3.41
N LEU A 200 -7.79 7.59 -3.04
CA LEU A 200 -6.82 6.70 -2.38
C LEU A 200 -7.35 6.23 -1.01
N SER A 201 -8.15 7.03 -0.31
CA SER A 201 -8.83 6.62 0.93
C SER A 201 -10.09 5.76 0.70
N SER A 202 -10.55 5.59 -0.54
CA SER A 202 -11.78 4.84 -0.83
C SER A 202 -11.56 3.32 -0.70
N PRO A 203 -12.60 2.52 -0.40
CA PRO A 203 -12.48 1.07 -0.31
C PRO A 203 -11.90 0.44 -1.58
N VAL A 204 -12.27 0.93 -2.76
CA VAL A 204 -11.79 0.39 -4.04
C VAL A 204 -10.29 0.61 -4.22
N ALA A 205 -9.75 1.77 -3.81
CA ALA A 205 -8.32 2.01 -3.86
C ALA A 205 -7.56 1.24 -2.77
N GLN A 206 -8.12 1.15 -1.56
CA GLN A 206 -7.51 0.40 -0.46
C GLN A 206 -7.39 -1.09 -0.77
N GLN A 207 -8.38 -1.68 -1.45
CA GLN A 207 -8.30 -3.07 -1.92
C GLN A 207 -7.21 -3.26 -2.98
N GLN A 208 -7.08 -2.33 -3.93
CA GLN A 208 -5.96 -2.36 -4.88
C GLN A 208 -4.62 -2.27 -4.17
N ILE A 209 -4.47 -1.34 -3.21
CA ILE A 209 -3.23 -1.17 -2.44
C ILE A 209 -2.89 -2.45 -1.66
N ALA A 210 -3.89 -3.07 -1.03
CA ALA A 210 -3.74 -4.34 -0.31
C ALA A 210 -3.28 -5.47 -1.24
N GLY A 211 -3.81 -5.57 -2.47
CA GLY A 211 -3.38 -6.58 -3.44
C GLY A 211 -1.93 -6.44 -3.94
N HIS A 212 -1.27 -5.32 -3.67
CA HIS A 212 0.13 -5.12 -4.02
C HIS A 212 1.10 -5.49 -2.89
N THR A 213 0.61 -5.73 -1.67
CA THR A 213 1.47 -5.99 -0.51
C THR A 213 2.24 -7.29 -0.68
N HIS A 214 3.46 -7.30 -0.14
CA HIS A 214 4.29 -8.48 -0.03
C HIS A 214 5.17 -8.39 1.22
N GLY A 215 5.48 -9.53 1.83
CA GLY A 215 6.34 -9.59 2.99
C GLY A 215 6.09 -10.88 3.78
N GLY A 216 7.13 -11.42 4.41
CA GLY A 216 6.97 -12.60 5.27
C GLY A 216 6.38 -12.25 6.63
N GLN A 217 7.04 -11.36 7.37
CA GLN A 217 6.65 -10.97 8.74
C GLN A 217 6.15 -9.51 8.84
N ILE A 218 6.61 -8.64 7.94
CA ILE A 218 6.15 -7.25 7.82
C ILE A 218 5.83 -7.01 6.36
N ASP A 219 4.57 -6.71 6.07
CA ASP A 219 4.16 -6.34 4.74
C ASP A 219 4.80 -5.00 4.36
N HIS A 220 5.29 -4.93 3.13
CA HIS A 220 5.81 -3.71 2.52
C HIS A 220 5.18 -3.49 1.15
N ILE A 221 5.19 -2.24 0.71
CA ILE A 221 4.81 -1.85 -0.64
C ILE A 221 5.76 -0.80 -1.20
N THR A 222 6.12 -0.94 -2.47
CA THR A 222 7.04 -0.05 -3.15
C THR A 222 6.32 1.11 -3.84
N HIS A 223 7.03 2.20 -4.10
CA HIS A 223 6.48 3.33 -4.86
C HIS A 223 6.10 2.95 -6.31
N HIS A 224 6.80 2.00 -6.93
CA HIS A 224 6.48 1.51 -8.28
C HIS A 224 5.12 0.81 -8.32
N GLN A 225 4.85 -0.09 -7.35
CA GLN A 225 3.57 -0.80 -7.24
C GLN A 225 2.41 0.16 -7.01
N ILE A 226 2.60 1.15 -6.13
CA ILE A 226 1.60 2.19 -5.88
C ILE A 226 1.32 3.03 -7.13
N GLY A 227 2.31 3.24 -7.98
CA GLY A 227 2.12 3.85 -9.29
C GLY A 227 1.16 3.11 -10.20
N GLY A 228 1.01 1.79 -10.02
CA GLY A 228 0.09 0.93 -10.75
C GLY A 228 -1.37 1.01 -10.30
N VAL A 229 -1.68 1.63 -9.15
CA VAL A 229 -3.06 1.81 -8.69
C VAL A 229 -3.84 2.60 -9.76
N VAL A 230 -4.89 1.99 -10.29
CA VAL A 230 -5.70 2.59 -11.36
C VAL A 230 -6.90 3.29 -10.76
N MET A 231 -7.32 4.38 -11.41
CA MET A 231 -8.48 5.16 -11.01
C MET A 231 -9.25 5.70 -12.22
N PRO A 232 -10.55 6.03 -12.07
CA PRO A 232 -11.33 6.56 -13.18
C PRO A 232 -10.87 7.98 -13.53
N ASP A 233 -10.56 8.22 -14.80
CA ASP A 233 -10.20 9.53 -15.32
C ASP A 233 -11.45 10.38 -15.55
N MET A 234 -12.05 10.82 -14.45
CA MET A 234 -13.29 11.62 -14.47
C MET A 234 -13.08 13.03 -15.07
N PRO A 235 -14.15 13.67 -15.58
CA PRO A 235 -14.12 15.07 -15.99
C PRO A 235 -13.60 15.98 -14.88
N LYS A 236 -12.93 17.07 -15.30
CA LYS A 236 -12.26 18.04 -14.39
C LYS A 236 -13.24 18.59 -13.35
N GLU A 237 -14.47 18.86 -13.75
CA GLU A 237 -15.52 19.42 -12.89
C GLU A 237 -15.88 18.46 -11.75
N LYS A 238 -15.95 17.15 -12.04
CA LYS A 238 -16.23 16.12 -11.03
C LYS A 238 -15.06 15.97 -10.06
N LYS A 239 -13.83 15.92 -10.56
CA LYS A 239 -12.62 15.88 -9.72
C LYS A 239 -12.56 17.11 -8.81
N GLN A 240 -12.86 18.29 -9.35
CA GLN A 240 -12.87 19.54 -8.59
C GLN A 240 -13.97 19.56 -7.51
N ALA A 241 -15.17 19.07 -7.83
CA ALA A 241 -16.25 18.98 -6.85
C ALA A 241 -15.91 18.05 -5.67
N ILE A 242 -15.22 16.93 -5.93
CA ILE A 242 -14.70 16.04 -4.88
C ILE A 242 -13.62 16.75 -4.09
N HIS A 243 -12.65 17.36 -4.78
CA HIS A 243 -11.55 18.11 -4.16
C HIS A 243 -12.05 19.15 -3.16
N ILE A 244 -12.99 20.00 -3.56
CA ILE A 244 -13.52 21.08 -2.70
C ILE A 244 -14.11 20.49 -1.40
N ARG A 245 -14.88 19.40 -1.49
CA ARG A 245 -15.48 18.76 -0.31
C ARG A 245 -14.41 18.14 0.59
N THR A 246 -13.44 17.45 0.00
CA THR A 246 -12.33 16.84 0.75
C THR A 246 -11.50 17.90 1.46
N MET A 247 -11.07 18.95 0.74
CA MET A 247 -10.29 20.05 1.32
C MET A 247 -11.07 20.73 2.44
N LYS A 248 -12.36 21.02 2.24
CA LYS A 248 -13.20 21.57 3.30
C LYS A 248 -13.23 20.70 4.57
N ALA A 249 -13.31 19.38 4.42
CA ALA A 249 -13.30 18.46 5.56
C ALA A 249 -11.93 18.45 6.27
N LEU A 250 -10.84 18.44 5.51
CA LEU A 250 -9.48 18.50 6.03
C LEU A 250 -9.21 19.84 6.75
N ASP A 251 -9.65 20.95 6.18
CA ASP A 251 -9.50 22.29 6.77
C ASP A 251 -10.29 22.42 8.07
N LEU A 252 -11.51 21.87 8.14
CA LEU A 252 -12.30 21.84 9.37
C LEU A 252 -11.60 21.03 10.46
N ARG A 253 -10.94 19.93 10.10
CA ARG A 253 -10.14 19.13 11.03
C ARG A 253 -8.93 19.92 11.55
N GLU A 254 -8.21 20.63 10.69
CA GLU A 254 -7.09 21.48 11.14
C GLU A 254 -7.55 22.62 12.05
N LYS A 255 -8.71 23.23 11.76
CA LYS A 255 -9.31 24.26 12.65
C LYS A 255 -9.69 23.69 14.01
N ALA A 256 -10.27 22.49 14.06
CA ALA A 256 -10.59 21.82 15.31
C ALA A 256 -9.33 21.51 16.12
N ILE A 257 -8.27 21.02 15.47
CA ILE A 257 -6.97 20.78 16.10
C ILE A 257 -6.39 22.07 16.68
N ALA A 258 -6.39 23.17 15.92
CA ALA A 258 -5.88 24.45 16.38
C ALA A 258 -6.67 24.99 17.59
N ALA A 259 -8.00 24.95 17.53
CA ALA A 259 -8.86 25.40 18.63
C ALA A 259 -8.64 24.59 19.91
N LEU A 260 -8.48 23.26 19.81
CA LEU A 260 -8.19 22.42 20.97
C LEU A 260 -6.81 22.72 21.57
N ALA A 261 -5.83 23.06 20.74
CA ALA A 261 -4.50 23.45 21.22
C ALA A 261 -4.54 24.80 21.97
N GLU A 262 -5.30 25.78 21.48
CA GLU A 262 -5.50 27.06 22.17
C GLU A 262 -6.16 26.87 23.54
N ILE A 263 -7.27 26.10 23.60
CA ILE A 263 -7.98 25.81 24.86
C ILE A 263 -7.07 25.09 25.87
N ALA A 264 -6.14 24.24 25.41
CA ALA A 264 -5.21 23.56 26.30
C ALA A 264 -4.19 24.51 26.97
N GLU A 265 -3.86 25.64 26.34
CA GLU A 265 -2.98 26.65 26.93
C GLU A 265 -3.68 27.46 28.04
N ASP A 266 -5.00 27.62 27.98
CA ASP A 266 -5.79 28.29 29.04
C ASP A 266 -5.65 27.60 30.40
N VAL A 267 -5.37 26.30 30.43
CA VAL A 267 -5.15 25.54 31.69
C VAL A 267 -3.84 25.92 32.38
N LYS A 268 -2.87 26.49 31.65
CA LYS A 268 -1.57 26.89 32.21
C LYS A 268 -1.57 28.33 32.75
N ALA A 269 -2.60 29.13 32.44
CA ALA A 269 -2.78 30.50 32.91
C ALA A 269 -3.44 30.52 34.30
#